data_AF-A0A954S7B6-F1
#
_entry.id   AF-A0A954S7B6-F1
#
_cell.length_a   1.000
_cell.length_b   1.000
_cell.length_c   1.000
_cell.angle_alpha   90.00
_cell.angle_beta   90.00
_cell.angle_gamma   90.00
#
_symmetry.space_group_name_H-M   'P 1'
#
loop_
_entity.id
_entity.type
_entity.pdbx_description
1 polymer ?
#
loop_
_entity_poly.entity_id
_entity_poly.type
_entity_poly.pdbx_seq_one_letter_code
_entity_poly.pdbx_strand_id
1 'polypeptide(L)' 'IGQYLQPSPESLPVERYLPPEEFDEIGDYCRGLGFSLVASGPFVRSSYHAGEMAGTVKQ' A
#
# COMPACT_ATOMS: atom_id res chain seq x y z
N ILE A 1 -1.35 0.36 -0.48
CA ILE A 1 -0.36 1.46 -0.54
C ILE A 1 1.01 0.91 -0.19
N GLY A 2 1.99 1.10 -1.06
CA GLY A 2 3.36 0.62 -0.85
C GLY A 2 4.39 1.66 -1.28
N GLN A 3 5.62 1.54 -0.77
CA GLN A 3 6.72 2.41 -1.14
C GLN A 3 7.16 2.14 -2.58
N TYR A 4 7.35 3.20 -3.35
CA TYR A 4 8.06 3.11 -4.62
C TYR A 4 9.52 2.74 -4.35
N LEU A 5 9.95 1.61 -4.89
CA LEU A 5 11.35 1.21 -4.92
C LEU A 5 11.81 1.28 -6.36
N GLN A 6 12.81 2.11 -6.60
CA GLN A 6 13.41 2.28 -7.92
C GLN A 6 13.97 0.94 -8.42
N PRO A 7 13.52 0.42 -9.58
CA PRO A 7 13.98 -0.86 -10.11
C PRO A 7 15.42 -0.82 -10.65
N SER A 8 15.81 0.30 -11.27
CA SER A 8 17.13 0.51 -11.87
C SER A 8 17.51 2.00 -11.83
N PRO A 9 18.80 2.36 -11.94
CA PRO A 9 19.26 3.75 -11.89
C PRO A 9 18.64 4.68 -12.94
N GLU A 10 18.19 4.12 -14.08
CA GLU A 10 17.56 4.85 -15.18
C GLU A 10 16.06 5.11 -14.94
N SER A 11 15.46 4.40 -13.97
CA SER A 11 14.08 4.63 -13.56
C SER A 11 13.96 5.95 -12.78
N LEU A 12 12.73 6.43 -12.58
CA LEU A 12 12.49 7.64 -11.77
C LEU A 12 13.18 7.51 -10.40
N PRO A 13 13.91 8.54 -9.93
CA PRO A 13 14.55 8.49 -8.63
C PRO A 13 13.50 8.49 -7.52
N VAL A 14 13.82 7.85 -6.40
CA VAL A 14 12.99 7.96 -5.20
C VAL A 14 13.13 9.36 -4.63
N GLU A 15 12.02 10.10 -4.58
CA GLU A 15 12.00 11.45 -3.99
C GLU A 15 12.04 11.38 -2.46
N ARG A 16 11.30 10.44 -1.86
CA ARG A 16 11.21 10.27 -0.41
C ARG A 16 10.91 8.83 -0.03
N TYR A 17 11.54 8.38 1.05
CA TYR A 17 11.15 7.16 1.76
C TYR A 17 10.23 7.56 2.91
N LEU A 18 8.99 7.07 2.88
CA LEU A 18 8.04 7.31 3.96
C LEU A 18 8.46 6.48 5.19
N PRO A 19 8.38 7.04 6.39
CA PRO A 19 8.54 6.26 7.60
C PRO A 19 7.31 5.35 7.81
N PRO A 20 7.45 4.21 8.51
CA PRO A 20 6.35 3.24 8.68
C PRO A 20 5.04 3.85 9.20
N GLU A 21 5.12 4.79 10.14
CA GLU A 21 3.97 5.46 10.75
C GLU A 21 3.10 6.23 9.74
N GLU A 22 3.69 6.81 8.69
CA GLU A 22 2.90 7.49 7.65
C GLU A 22 2.06 6.49 6.83
N PHE A 23 2.53 5.24 6.69
CA PHE A 23 1.71 4.22 6.05
C PHE A 23 0.50 3.83 6.91
N ASP A 24 0.63 3.85 8.23
CA ASP A 24 -0.48 3.59 9.16
C ASP A 24 -1.53 4.70 9.05
N GLU A 25 -1.10 5.96 9.07
CA GLU A 25 -1.97 7.14 8.91
C GLU A 25 -2.75 7.10 7.58
N ILE A 26 -2.06 6.80 6.48
CA ILE A 26 -2.69 6.64 5.16
C ILE A 26 -3.69 5.48 5.18
N GLY A 27 -3.33 4.37 5.83
CA GLY A 27 -4.19 3.21 5.98
C GLY A 27 -5.50 3.56 6.68
N ASP A 28 -5.42 4.27 7.80
CA ASP A 28 -6.56 4.70 8.59
C ASP A 28 -7.42 5.74 7.87
N TYR A 29 -6.78 6.67 7.17
CA TYR A 29 -7.48 7.60 6.29
C TYR A 29 -8.31 6.87 5.23
N CYS A 30 -7.73 5.91 4.52
CA CYS A 30 -8.47 5.09 3.55
C CYS A 30 -9.62 4.30 4.19
N ARG A 31 -9.41 3.71 5.37
CA ARG A 31 -10.51 3.03 6.08
C ARG A 31 -11.65 4.00 6.44
N GLY A 32 -11.31 5.22 6.86
CA GLY A 32 -12.27 6.30 7.12
C GLY A 32 -13.08 6.72 5.88
N LEU A 33 -12.52 6.56 4.68
CA LEU A 33 -13.23 6.79 3.40
C LEU A 33 -14.18 5.64 3.01
N GLY A 34 -14.22 4.54 3.77
CA GLY A 34 -15.11 3.41 3.51
C GLY A 34 -14.53 2.30 2.66
N PHE A 35 -13.20 2.27 2.43
CA PHE A 35 -12.56 1.11 1.81
C PHE A 35 -12.61 -0.09 2.76
N SER A 36 -13.28 -1.18 2.35
CA SER A 36 -13.46 -2.38 3.19
C SER A 36 -12.15 -3.10 3.52
N LEU A 37 -11.16 -3.01 2.64
CA LEU A 37 -9.85 -3.63 2.80
C LEU A 37 -8.76 -2.68 2.34
N VAL A 38 -7.79 -2.45 3.22
CA VAL A 38 -6.66 -1.56 2.97
C VAL A 38 -5.38 -2.24 3.44
N ALA A 39 -4.53 -2.62 2.50
CA ALA A 39 -3.14 -2.98 2.76
C ALA A 39 -2.27 -1.74 2.60
N SER A 40 -1.57 -1.31 3.66
CA SER A 40 -0.68 -0.15 3.65
C SER A 40 0.63 -0.51 4.36
N GLY A 41 1.77 -0.21 3.77
CA GLY A 41 3.08 -0.46 4.37
C GLY A 41 4.22 -0.45 3.34
N PRO A 42 5.49 -0.28 3.77
CA PRO A 42 6.62 -0.04 2.85
C PRO A 42 6.77 -1.11 1.77
N PHE A 43 6.59 -2.38 2.13
CA PHE A 43 6.78 -3.52 1.23
C PHE A 43 5.51 -4.06 0.60
N VAL A 44 4.36 -3.41 0.81
CA VAL A 44 3.10 -3.82 0.18
C VAL A 44 3.25 -3.76 -1.35
N ARG A 45 2.75 -4.80 -2.02
CA ARG A 45 2.70 -4.93 -3.48
C ARG A 45 1.29 -5.27 -3.93
N SER A 46 1.00 -5.09 -5.20
CA SER A 46 -0.34 -5.32 -5.76
C SER A 46 -0.87 -6.74 -5.56
N SER A 47 0.02 -7.75 -5.49
CA SER A 47 -0.35 -9.15 -5.23
C SER A 47 -0.39 -9.53 -3.75
N TYR A 48 0.09 -8.66 -2.86
CA TYR A 48 0.19 -8.95 -1.43
C TYR A 48 -1.22 -9.14 -0.83
N HIS A 49 -1.53 -10.33 -0.33
CA HIS A 49 -2.87 -10.76 0.14
C HIS A 49 -4.03 -10.56 -0.85
N ALA A 50 -3.76 -10.46 -2.16
CA ALA A 50 -4.81 -10.21 -3.16
C ALA A 50 -5.89 -11.31 -3.19
N GLY A 51 -5.51 -12.57 -2.97
CA GLY A 51 -6.44 -13.70 -2.91
C GLY A 51 -7.38 -13.65 -1.71
N GLU A 52 -6.88 -13.26 -0.54
CA GLU A 52 -7.68 -13.06 0.68
C GLU A 52 -8.60 -11.84 0.52
N MET A 53 -8.08 -10.75 -0.04
CA MET A 53 -8.86 -9.53 -0.27
C MET A 53 -10.00 -9.74 -1.27
N ALA A 54 -9.77 -10.47 -2.36
CA ALA A 54 -10.82 -10.82 -3.32
C ALA A 54 -11.88 -11.75 -2.71
N GLY A 55 -11.49 -12.61 -1.75
CA GLY A 55 -12.39 -13.53 -1.06
C GLY A 55 -13.28 -12.86 -0.02
N THR A 56 -12.83 -11.77 0.61
CA THR A 56 -13.58 -11.03 1.64
C THR A 56 -14.61 -10.08 1.04
N VAL A 57 -14.42 -9.60 -0.19
CA VAL A 57 -15.46 -8.88 -0.95
C VAL A 57 -16.42 -9.89 -1.58
N LYS A 58 -17.08 -10.69 -0.73
CA LYS A 58 -18.30 -11.40 -1.12
C LYS A 58 -19.49 -10.60 -0.58
N GLN A 59 -20.44 -10.33 -1.48
CA GLN A 59 -21.73 -9.72 -1.17
C GLN A 59 -22.48 -10.48 -0.08
#